data_AF-A0A363NQK1-F1
#
_entry.id   AF-A0A363NQK1-F1
#
_cell.length_a   1.000
_cell.length_b   1.000
_cell.length_c   1.000
_cell.angle_alpha   90.00
_cell.angle_beta   90.00
_cell.angle_gamma   90.00
#
_symmetry.space_group_name_H-M   'P 1'
#
loop_
_entity.id
_entity.type
_entity.pdbx_description
1 polymer ?
#
loop_
_entity_poly.entity_id
_entity_poly.type
_entity_poly.pdbx_seq_one_letter_code
_entity_poly.pdbx_strand_id
1 'polypeptide(L)'
;MMLKLILEAFISISGITAASGIVYHNDELHIVSDNSNYLYSYNLAQQRLSKTALLEAEPMENISKANKMDLESITFDGNRYYLYGSGSTEKRNNRFIWDGNEVIKEDYSKIYAHLMQKFKISKDDFNIEGVVHIDDRILLFNRGNGPQGINAILEYNGKAEDKSRCIPVELPTIKGISTGFSDAALVGEDIYFIATAEDAKSTYLDGEIAGSLLGKISADLSSGPEVFQIPGNHKFEGITFKEKTDKGLIFLLCEDTDTEDAELTVYSLNVTN
;
A
#
# COMPACT_ATOMS: atom_id res chain seq x y z
N MET A 1 26.08 12.21 -4.57
CA MET A 1 25.77 11.07 -5.46
C MET A 1 24.30 11.18 -5.77
N MET A 2 23.88 11.05 -7.04
CA MET A 2 22.47 11.19 -7.41
C MET A 2 21.84 9.80 -7.38
N LEU A 3 20.78 9.63 -6.58
CA LEU A 3 20.06 8.36 -6.52
C LEU A 3 19.63 7.94 -7.93
N LYS A 4 19.94 6.70 -8.31
CA LYS A 4 19.57 6.14 -9.61
C LYS A 4 18.57 5.02 -9.43
N LEU A 5 17.45 5.16 -10.13
CA LEU A 5 16.35 4.21 -10.20
C LEU A 5 16.37 3.48 -11.55
N ILE A 6 16.33 2.15 -11.52
CA ILE A 6 16.16 1.30 -12.71
C ILE A 6 14.92 0.43 -12.48
N LEU A 7 13.94 0.55 -13.37
CA LEU A 7 12.69 -0.18 -13.33
C LEU A 7 12.68 -1.22 -14.45
N GLU A 8 12.40 -2.48 -14.11
CA GLU A 8 12.30 -3.59 -15.06
C GLU A 8 11.09 -4.45 -14.71
N ALA A 9 10.37 -4.96 -15.71
CA ALA A 9 9.33 -5.96 -15.45
C ALA A 9 9.99 -7.22 -14.85
N PHE A 10 9.44 -7.71 -13.74
CA PHE A 10 9.99 -8.85 -13.00
C PHE A 10 9.22 -10.13 -13.32
N ILE A 11 7.88 -10.10 -13.19
CA ILE A 11 7.01 -11.24 -13.49
C ILE A 11 5.58 -10.77 -13.79
N SER A 12 4.86 -11.53 -14.61
CA SER A 12 3.41 -11.38 -14.82
C SER A 12 2.67 -12.59 -14.22
N ILE A 13 1.60 -12.32 -13.48
CA ILE A 13 0.82 -13.31 -12.73
C ILE A 13 -0.63 -13.22 -13.16
N SER A 14 -1.11 -14.25 -13.86
CA SER A 14 -2.53 -14.33 -14.23
C SER A 14 -3.41 -14.71 -13.03
N GLY A 15 -4.63 -14.17 -12.98
CA GLY A 15 -5.66 -14.47 -11.99
C GLY A 15 -5.75 -13.48 -10.83
N ILE A 16 -5.14 -12.30 -10.96
CA ILE A 16 -5.23 -11.19 -9.98
C ILE A 16 -5.56 -9.91 -10.74
N THR A 17 -6.54 -9.15 -10.27
CA THR A 17 -6.91 -7.81 -10.74
C THR A 17 -6.79 -6.81 -9.59
N ALA A 18 -6.64 -5.51 -9.91
CA ALA A 18 -6.68 -4.41 -8.94
C ALA A 18 -5.81 -4.66 -7.68
N ALA A 19 -4.55 -5.01 -7.90
CA ALA A 19 -3.62 -5.27 -6.82
C ALA A 19 -3.28 -3.98 -6.08
N SER A 20 -3.40 -4.01 -4.76
CA SER A 20 -3.38 -2.83 -3.89
C SER A 20 -2.45 -3.00 -2.68
N GLY A 21 -1.49 -3.91 -2.80
CA GLY A 21 -0.44 -4.11 -1.81
C GLY A 21 0.27 -5.44 -2.00
N ILE A 22 1.55 -5.48 -1.62
CA ILE A 22 2.40 -6.66 -1.83
C ILE A 22 3.40 -6.84 -0.68
N VAL A 23 3.63 -8.08 -0.28
CA VAL A 23 4.74 -8.47 0.59
C VAL A 23 5.52 -9.62 -0.06
N TYR A 24 6.83 -9.48 -0.13
CA TYR A 24 7.75 -10.56 -0.49
C TYR A 24 8.35 -11.18 0.77
N HIS A 25 8.22 -12.50 0.91
CA HIS A 25 8.86 -13.25 1.98
C HIS A 25 9.12 -14.70 1.55
N ASN A 26 10.32 -15.23 1.80
CA ASN A 26 10.71 -16.62 1.51
C ASN A 26 10.32 -17.13 0.10
N ASP A 27 10.64 -16.34 -0.94
CA ASP A 27 10.30 -16.67 -2.34
C ASP A 27 8.80 -16.76 -2.66
N GLU A 28 7.96 -16.17 -1.81
CA GLU A 28 6.53 -16.00 -2.05
C GLU A 28 6.16 -14.50 -2.09
N LEU A 29 5.21 -14.18 -2.98
CA LEU A 29 4.55 -12.88 -3.03
C LEU A 29 3.15 -13.04 -2.45
N HIS A 30 2.86 -12.26 -1.42
CA HIS A 30 1.53 -12.15 -0.82
C HIS A 30 0.90 -10.83 -1.26
N ILE A 31 -0.23 -10.90 -1.95
CA ILE A 31 -0.83 -9.76 -2.66
C ILE A 31 -2.27 -9.61 -2.20
N VAL A 32 -2.65 -8.36 -1.94
CA VAL A 32 -4.05 -7.99 -1.72
C VAL A 32 -4.61 -7.29 -2.94
N SER A 33 -5.93 -7.38 -3.10
CA SER A 33 -6.67 -6.73 -4.17
C SER A 33 -7.86 -6.00 -3.58
N ASP A 34 -8.12 -4.80 -4.08
CA ASP A 34 -9.15 -3.93 -3.52
C ASP A 34 -10.57 -4.54 -3.67
N ASN A 35 -10.77 -5.37 -4.70
CA ASN A 35 -12.05 -5.91 -5.15
C ASN A 35 -12.21 -7.40 -4.84
N SER A 36 -11.38 -7.96 -3.96
CA SER A 36 -11.35 -9.39 -3.65
C SER A 36 -11.49 -9.68 -2.15
N ASN A 37 -12.04 -10.85 -1.85
CA ASN A 37 -12.10 -11.44 -0.51
C ASN A 37 -10.95 -12.44 -0.27
N TYR A 38 -9.93 -12.48 -1.13
CA TYR A 38 -8.76 -13.35 -1.00
C TYR A 38 -7.51 -12.58 -0.59
N LEU A 39 -6.63 -13.28 0.13
CA LEU A 39 -5.20 -13.06 0.07
C LEU A 39 -4.62 -13.98 -1.01
N TYR A 40 -3.94 -13.40 -2.00
CA TYR A 40 -3.27 -14.14 -3.05
C TYR A 40 -1.84 -14.47 -2.63
N SER A 41 -1.41 -15.70 -2.84
CA SER A 41 -0.04 -16.14 -2.56
C SER A 41 0.57 -16.79 -3.79
N TYR A 42 1.60 -16.15 -4.36
CA TYR A 42 2.30 -16.63 -5.54
C TYR A 42 3.69 -17.14 -5.17
N ASN A 43 3.91 -18.44 -5.38
CA ASN A 43 5.21 -19.05 -5.16
C ASN A 43 6.10 -18.86 -6.39
N LEU A 44 7.22 -18.14 -6.26
CA LEU A 44 8.08 -17.79 -7.39
C LEU A 44 8.80 -19.01 -7.98
N ALA A 45 9.20 -19.97 -7.14
CA ALA A 45 9.90 -21.17 -7.59
C ALA A 45 8.99 -22.14 -8.33
N GLN A 46 7.76 -22.33 -7.84
CA GLN A 46 6.76 -23.22 -8.43
C GLN A 46 5.91 -22.54 -9.51
N GLN A 47 6.00 -21.22 -9.62
CA GLN A 47 5.14 -20.39 -10.48
C GLN A 47 3.65 -20.68 -10.28
N ARG A 48 3.24 -20.78 -9.01
CA ARG A 48 1.90 -21.24 -8.64
C ARG A 48 1.18 -20.20 -7.79
N LEU A 49 0.01 -19.79 -8.26
CA LEU A 49 -0.92 -18.97 -7.51
C LEU A 49 -1.80 -19.84 -6.61
N SER A 50 -1.98 -19.39 -5.36
CA SER A 50 -2.93 -19.93 -4.40
C SER A 50 -3.72 -18.78 -3.76
N LYS A 51 -4.89 -19.09 -3.21
CA LYS A 51 -5.81 -18.10 -2.62
C LYS A 51 -6.21 -18.56 -1.22
N THR A 52 -6.12 -17.66 -0.26
CA THR A 52 -6.61 -17.84 1.11
C THR A 52 -7.84 -16.97 1.29
N ALA A 53 -9.00 -17.55 1.60
CA ALA A 53 -10.22 -16.80 1.84
C ALA A 53 -10.10 -15.97 3.14
N LEU A 54 -10.31 -14.66 3.02
CA LEU A 54 -10.33 -13.74 4.16
C LEU A 54 -11.74 -13.61 4.73
N LEU A 55 -12.73 -13.62 3.84
CA LEU A 55 -14.15 -13.55 4.16
C LEU A 55 -14.94 -14.41 3.18
N GLU A 56 -15.58 -15.47 3.67
CA GLU A 56 -16.44 -16.34 2.87
C GLU A 56 -17.77 -15.61 2.53
N ALA A 57 -17.77 -14.88 1.41
CA ALA A 57 -18.93 -14.14 0.92
C ALA A 57 -18.86 -13.98 -0.61
N GLU A 58 -19.91 -14.40 -1.31
CA GLU A 58 -19.98 -14.30 -2.78
C GLU A 58 -20.44 -12.91 -3.26
N PRO A 59 -19.85 -12.36 -4.33
CA PRO A 59 -18.73 -12.93 -5.09
C PRO A 59 -17.41 -12.83 -4.33
N MET A 60 -16.49 -13.78 -4.54
CA MET A 60 -15.17 -13.75 -3.90
C MET A 60 -14.15 -12.81 -4.60
N GLU A 61 -14.38 -12.46 -5.86
CA GLU A 61 -13.51 -11.60 -6.69
C GLU A 61 -14.38 -10.67 -7.55
N ASN A 62 -13.80 -9.61 -8.10
CA ASN A 62 -14.53 -8.60 -8.90
C ASN A 62 -15.75 -8.05 -8.14
N ILE A 63 -15.58 -7.85 -6.83
CA ILE A 63 -16.63 -7.34 -5.95
C ILE A 63 -16.88 -5.89 -6.30
N SER A 64 -18.15 -5.54 -6.52
CA SER A 64 -18.51 -4.17 -6.92
C SER A 64 -18.04 -3.13 -5.90
N LYS A 65 -17.72 -1.92 -6.38
CA LYS A 65 -17.21 -0.80 -5.57
C LYS A 65 -18.01 -0.51 -4.28
N ALA A 66 -19.32 -0.72 -4.31
CA ALA A 66 -20.22 -0.49 -3.16
C ALA A 66 -20.14 -1.59 -2.07
N ASN A 67 -19.59 -2.75 -2.41
CA ASN A 67 -19.54 -3.94 -1.56
C ASN A 67 -18.11 -4.38 -1.23
N LYS A 68 -17.09 -3.95 -1.98
CA LYS A 68 -15.70 -4.32 -1.77
C LYS A 68 -15.20 -3.92 -0.37
N MET A 69 -14.35 -4.78 0.20
CA MET A 69 -13.69 -4.50 1.48
C MET A 69 -12.62 -3.41 1.34
N ASP A 70 -12.15 -3.15 0.12
CA ASP A 70 -11.18 -2.09 -0.19
C ASP A 70 -9.91 -2.32 0.64
N LEU A 71 -9.36 -3.54 0.54
CA LEU A 71 -8.08 -3.86 1.16
C LEU A 71 -7.00 -3.13 0.36
N GLU A 72 -6.41 -2.09 0.94
CA GLU A 72 -5.48 -1.18 0.25
C GLU A 72 -4.07 -1.24 0.86
N SER A 73 -3.79 -2.23 1.71
CA SER A 73 -2.46 -2.40 2.29
C SER A 73 -2.29 -3.75 2.96
N ILE A 74 -1.04 -4.22 2.90
CA ILE A 74 -0.57 -5.44 3.57
C ILE A 74 0.81 -5.19 4.17
N THR A 75 1.06 -5.72 5.36
CA THR A 75 2.38 -5.67 6.00
C THR A 75 2.68 -6.96 6.75
N PHE A 76 3.96 -7.23 7.00
CA PHE A 76 4.43 -8.45 7.67
C PHE A 76 5.37 -8.10 8.82
N ASP A 77 5.09 -8.59 10.02
CA ASP A 77 5.86 -8.29 11.22
C ASP A 77 7.01 -9.28 11.50
N GLY A 78 7.26 -10.23 10.59
CA GLY A 78 8.18 -11.35 10.79
C GLY A 78 7.50 -12.64 11.26
N ASN A 79 6.21 -12.58 11.62
CA ASN A 79 5.43 -13.73 12.08
C ASN A 79 4.05 -13.80 11.41
N ARG A 80 3.35 -12.68 11.24
CA ARG A 80 1.99 -12.60 10.70
C ARG A 80 1.86 -11.49 9.68
N TYR A 81 0.95 -11.72 8.74
CA TYR A 81 0.51 -10.75 7.75
C TYR A 81 -0.69 -9.99 8.28
N TYR A 82 -0.71 -8.68 8.06
CA TYR A 82 -1.78 -7.79 8.46
C TYR A 82 -2.29 -7.05 7.24
N LEU A 83 -3.57 -7.21 6.93
CA LEU A 83 -4.23 -6.62 5.78
C LEU A 83 -5.24 -5.60 6.27
N TYR A 84 -5.23 -4.41 5.69
CA TYR A 84 -6.03 -3.29 6.15
C TYR A 84 -6.97 -2.79 5.08
N GLY A 85 -8.24 -2.64 5.45
CA GLY A 85 -9.18 -1.85 4.67
C GLY A 85 -8.87 -0.35 4.77
N SER A 86 -9.20 0.40 3.73
CA SER A 86 -8.87 1.83 3.64
C SER A 86 -9.51 2.74 4.68
N GLY A 87 -10.57 2.28 5.36
CA GLY A 87 -11.29 3.07 6.35
C GLY A 87 -12.15 4.22 5.80
N SER A 88 -12.17 4.42 4.48
CA SER A 88 -12.95 5.48 3.82
C SER A 88 -14.47 5.31 3.95
N THR A 89 -14.95 4.10 4.23
CA THR A 89 -16.36 3.82 4.54
C THR A 89 -16.50 2.81 5.66
N GLU A 90 -17.71 2.67 6.21
CA GLU A 90 -17.97 1.74 7.33
C GLU A 90 -17.65 0.28 7.00
N LYS A 91 -17.81 -0.13 5.72
CA LYS A 91 -17.47 -1.48 5.25
C LYS A 91 -15.97 -1.73 5.12
N ARG A 92 -15.17 -0.67 5.14
CA ARG A 92 -13.71 -0.68 4.88
C ARG A 92 -12.89 -0.56 6.17
N ASN A 93 -13.55 -0.65 7.32
CA ASN A 93 -12.92 -0.58 8.65
C ASN A 93 -12.46 -1.95 9.17
N ASN A 94 -12.08 -2.88 8.28
CA ASN A 94 -11.67 -4.22 8.68
C ASN A 94 -10.14 -4.35 8.68
N ARG A 95 -9.62 -5.10 9.64
CA ARG A 95 -8.27 -5.67 9.58
C ARG A 95 -8.36 -7.18 9.53
N PHE A 96 -7.54 -7.81 8.71
CA PHE A 96 -7.34 -9.25 8.72
C PHE A 96 -5.91 -9.58 9.15
N ILE A 97 -5.76 -10.63 9.92
CA ILE A 97 -4.47 -11.16 10.39
C ILE A 97 -4.36 -12.59 9.91
N TRP A 98 -3.26 -12.93 9.25
CA TRP A 98 -2.99 -14.28 8.76
C TRP A 98 -1.61 -14.75 9.21
N ASP A 99 -1.51 -15.94 9.79
CA ASP A 99 -0.26 -16.52 10.32
C ASP A 99 0.33 -17.63 9.44
N GLY A 100 -0.23 -17.83 8.25
CA GLY A 100 0.07 -18.98 7.39
C GLY A 100 -1.00 -20.06 7.42
N ASN A 101 -1.81 -20.12 8.48
CA ASN A 101 -2.83 -21.16 8.68
C ASN A 101 -4.22 -20.58 8.96
N GLU A 102 -4.33 -19.68 9.93
CA GLU A 102 -5.60 -19.12 10.40
C GLU A 102 -5.76 -17.66 9.99
N VAL A 103 -7.01 -17.28 9.68
CA VAL A 103 -7.38 -15.88 9.42
C VAL A 103 -8.23 -15.37 10.57
N ILE A 104 -7.82 -14.25 11.15
CA ILE A 104 -8.56 -13.52 12.18
C ILE A 104 -9.04 -12.20 11.56
N LYS A 105 -10.33 -11.93 11.70
CA LYS A 105 -10.93 -10.64 11.33
C LYS A 105 -11.13 -9.77 12.56
N GLU A 106 -10.73 -8.51 12.47
CA GLU A 106 -10.91 -7.51 13.50
C GLU A 106 -11.63 -6.26 12.98
N ASP A 107 -12.48 -5.69 13.83
CA ASP A 107 -13.12 -4.40 13.58
C ASP A 107 -12.17 -3.27 14.00
N TYR A 108 -11.72 -2.49 13.03
CA TYR A 108 -10.78 -1.38 13.19
C TYR A 108 -11.47 -0.02 13.27
N SER A 109 -12.81 0.02 13.24
CA SER A 109 -13.61 1.26 13.21
C SER A 109 -13.32 2.20 14.38
N LYS A 110 -13.14 1.66 15.59
CA LYS A 110 -12.84 2.48 16.78
C LYS A 110 -11.47 3.15 16.69
N ILE A 111 -10.47 2.45 16.13
CA ILE A 111 -9.12 2.98 15.97
C ILE A 111 -9.12 4.06 14.89
N TYR A 112 -9.74 3.81 13.73
CA TYR A 112 -9.87 4.83 12.69
C TYR A 112 -10.66 6.05 13.16
N ALA A 113 -11.78 5.86 13.88
CA ALA A 113 -12.54 6.96 14.47
C ALA A 113 -11.72 7.77 15.49
N HIS A 114 -10.92 7.10 16.33
CA HIS A 114 -10.01 7.76 17.25
C HIS A 114 -8.99 8.63 16.51
N LEU A 115 -8.35 8.11 15.48
CA LEU A 115 -7.34 8.84 14.70
C LEU A 115 -7.96 10.02 13.95
N MET A 116 -9.10 9.83 13.29
CA MET A 116 -9.86 10.90 12.64
C MET A 116 -10.19 12.03 13.63
N GLN A 117 -10.74 11.68 14.80
CA GLN A 117 -11.09 12.67 15.83
C GLN A 117 -9.86 13.38 16.38
N LYS A 118 -8.82 12.63 16.76
CA LYS A 118 -7.60 13.14 17.37
C LYS A 118 -6.87 14.11 16.46
N PHE A 119 -6.78 13.79 15.18
CA PHE A 119 -6.04 14.58 14.18
C PHE A 119 -6.93 15.49 13.33
N LYS A 120 -8.23 15.53 13.62
CA LYS A 120 -9.22 16.36 12.91
C LYS A 120 -9.27 16.08 11.40
N ILE A 121 -9.08 14.83 11.02
CA ILE A 121 -9.23 14.37 9.65
C ILE A 121 -10.71 14.03 9.44
N SER A 122 -11.31 14.61 8.39
CA SER A 122 -12.70 14.33 8.06
C SER A 122 -12.86 12.91 7.52
N LYS A 123 -14.07 12.35 7.54
CA LYS A 123 -14.32 11.03 6.94
C LYS A 123 -13.99 11.01 5.44
N ASP A 124 -14.21 12.13 4.74
CA ASP A 124 -13.97 12.25 3.29
C ASP A 124 -12.47 12.41 2.96
N ASP A 125 -11.63 12.69 3.97
CA ASP A 125 -10.18 12.81 3.85
C ASP A 125 -9.42 11.63 4.47
N PHE A 126 -10.13 10.65 5.06
CA PHE A 126 -9.52 9.48 5.68
C PHE A 126 -9.50 8.30 4.71
N ASN A 127 -8.31 7.91 4.28
CA ASN A 127 -8.12 6.84 3.30
C ASN A 127 -6.72 6.24 3.45
N ILE A 128 -6.62 5.06 4.06
CA ILE A 128 -5.35 4.37 4.29
C ILE A 128 -4.97 3.55 3.08
N GLU A 129 -3.77 3.77 2.54
CA GLU A 129 -3.22 3.07 1.38
C GLU A 129 -1.74 2.73 1.61
N GLY A 130 -1.44 2.24 2.81
CA GLY A 130 -0.09 1.85 3.17
C GLY A 130 0.02 1.68 4.66
N VAL A 131 0.69 0.61 5.09
CA VAL A 131 0.85 0.31 6.51
C VAL A 131 2.23 -0.26 6.79
N VAL A 132 2.87 0.25 7.84
CA VAL A 132 4.13 -0.28 8.37
C VAL A 132 3.97 -0.54 9.87
N HIS A 133 4.38 -1.73 10.32
CA HIS A 133 4.48 -2.04 11.75
C HIS A 133 5.92 -1.84 12.23
N ILE A 134 6.09 -1.12 13.34
CA ILE A 134 7.39 -0.89 13.98
C ILE A 134 7.23 -1.03 15.49
N ASP A 135 7.72 -2.14 16.04
CA ASP A 135 7.55 -2.51 17.45
C ASP A 135 6.06 -2.46 17.86
N ASP A 136 5.71 -1.59 18.82
CA ASP A 136 4.34 -1.38 19.30
C ASP A 136 3.57 -0.30 18.51
N ARG A 137 4.13 0.18 17.39
CA ARG A 137 3.58 1.28 16.58
C ARG A 137 3.08 0.78 15.24
N ILE A 138 1.97 1.35 14.80
CA ILE A 138 1.42 1.15 13.45
C ILE A 138 1.46 2.50 12.76
N LEU A 139 2.17 2.59 11.64
CA LEU A 139 2.19 3.75 10.78
C LEU A 139 1.20 3.52 9.65
N LEU A 140 0.16 4.34 9.59
CA LEU A 140 -0.88 4.29 8.57
C LEU A 140 -0.67 5.47 7.60
N PHE A 141 -0.53 5.19 6.31
CA PHE A 141 -0.27 6.18 5.28
C PHE A 141 -1.60 6.63 4.68
N ASN A 142 -2.03 7.84 5.04
CA ASN A 142 -3.28 8.42 4.57
C ASN A 142 -3.08 9.09 3.20
N ARG A 143 -3.75 8.59 2.15
CA ARG A 143 -3.71 9.17 0.80
C ARG A 143 -4.47 10.49 0.75
N GLY A 144 -3.85 11.49 0.14
CA GLY A 144 -4.43 12.82 -0.07
C GLY A 144 -5.41 12.90 -1.24
N ASN A 145 -6.35 11.95 -1.35
CA ASN A 145 -7.38 11.94 -2.40
C ASN A 145 -8.72 12.57 -1.96
N GLY A 146 -8.84 12.96 -0.69
CA GLY A 146 -9.99 13.69 -0.16
C GLY A 146 -10.03 15.19 -0.53
N PRO A 147 -11.11 15.91 -0.16
CA PRO A 147 -11.28 17.33 -0.49
C PRO A 147 -10.16 18.26 0.00
N GLN A 148 -9.51 17.93 1.10
CA GLN A 148 -8.38 18.69 1.67
C GLN A 148 -7.02 18.17 1.20
N GLY A 149 -6.97 17.04 0.48
CA GLY A 149 -5.73 16.48 -0.07
C GLY A 149 -4.69 16.10 0.98
N ILE A 150 -5.12 15.54 2.12
CA ILE A 150 -4.25 15.29 3.27
C ILE A 150 -3.39 14.03 3.03
N ASN A 151 -2.14 14.24 2.60
CA ASN A 151 -1.10 13.23 2.72
C ASN A 151 -0.50 13.27 4.12
N ALA A 152 -0.64 12.20 4.90
CA ALA A 152 -0.08 12.14 6.24
C ALA A 152 0.27 10.71 6.67
N ILE A 153 1.32 10.60 7.50
CA ILE A 153 1.63 9.38 8.24
C ILE A 153 0.97 9.50 9.62
N LEU A 154 0.00 8.63 9.89
CA LEU A 154 -0.69 8.53 11.17
C LEU A 154 -0.02 7.42 11.99
N GLU A 155 0.77 7.81 12.98
CA GLU A 155 1.36 6.86 13.93
C GLU A 155 0.36 6.56 15.04
N TYR A 156 -0.12 5.32 15.09
CA TYR A 156 -0.92 4.79 16.17
C TYR A 156 -0.08 3.96 17.15
N ASN A 157 -0.15 4.30 18.43
CA ASN A 157 0.48 3.53 19.50
C ASN A 157 -0.62 2.88 20.37
N GLY A 158 -0.84 1.58 20.19
CA GLY A 158 -1.92 0.86 20.88
C GLY A 158 -1.74 0.74 22.40
N LYS A 159 -0.51 0.88 22.91
CA LYS A 159 -0.22 0.85 24.35
C LYS A 159 -0.22 2.24 25.01
N ALA A 160 -0.11 3.29 24.21
CA ALA A 160 -0.04 4.68 24.66
C ALA A 160 -0.70 5.59 23.62
N GLU A 161 -2.02 5.52 23.49
CA GLU A 161 -2.77 6.22 22.44
C GLU A 161 -2.55 7.74 22.45
N ASP A 162 -2.26 8.32 23.62
CA ASP A 162 -1.89 9.72 23.81
C ASP A 162 -0.62 10.10 23.03
N LYS A 163 0.30 9.15 22.84
CA LYS A 163 1.54 9.32 22.08
C LYS A 163 1.38 9.18 20.56
N SER A 164 0.19 8.81 20.07
CA SER A 164 -0.09 8.77 18.62
C SER A 164 0.15 10.14 17.97
N ARG A 165 0.79 10.16 16.79
CA ARG A 165 1.19 11.37 16.04
C ARG A 165 0.55 11.40 14.66
N CYS A 166 0.37 12.59 14.11
CA CYS A 166 0.07 12.82 12.69
C CYS A 166 1.19 13.65 12.11
N ILE A 167 1.81 13.14 11.05
CA ILE A 167 2.93 13.76 10.36
C ILE A 167 2.43 14.08 8.94
N PRO A 168 1.98 15.32 8.67
CA PRO A 168 1.67 15.74 7.32
C PRO A 168 2.90 15.65 6.42
N VAL A 169 2.71 15.21 5.19
CA VAL A 169 3.79 15.07 4.22
C VAL A 169 3.41 15.81 2.94
N GLU A 170 4.21 16.81 2.59
CA GLU A 170 4.10 17.48 1.30
C GLU A 170 4.78 16.63 0.22
N LEU A 171 3.98 16.15 -0.73
CA LEU A 171 4.47 15.37 -1.87
C LEU A 171 4.46 16.23 -3.15
N PRO A 172 5.47 16.10 -4.03
CA PRO A 172 5.52 16.85 -5.27
C PRO A 172 4.46 16.35 -6.26
N THR A 173 4.00 17.24 -7.13
CA THR A 173 3.10 16.87 -8.24
C THR A 173 3.88 16.25 -9.39
N ILE A 174 3.23 15.38 -10.17
CA ILE A 174 3.75 14.88 -11.45
C ILE A 174 2.90 15.47 -12.56
N LYS A 175 3.50 16.23 -13.48
CA LYS A 175 2.78 16.92 -14.58
C LYS A 175 1.60 17.79 -14.09
N GLY A 176 1.69 18.32 -12.87
CA GLY A 176 0.63 19.13 -12.25
C GLY A 176 -0.47 18.33 -11.54
N ILE A 177 -0.44 17.00 -11.59
CA ILE A 177 -1.37 16.12 -10.88
C ILE A 177 -0.80 15.83 -9.48
N SER A 178 -1.64 15.99 -8.46
CA SER A 178 -1.29 15.69 -7.07
C SER A 178 -0.95 14.22 -6.90
N THR A 179 0.10 13.94 -6.13
CA THR A 179 0.45 12.58 -5.72
C THR A 179 -0.12 12.29 -4.34
N GLY A 180 -0.48 11.03 -4.12
CA GLY A 180 -0.87 10.54 -2.80
C GLY A 180 -0.26 9.19 -2.50
N PHE A 181 -0.04 8.89 -1.22
CA PHE A 181 0.51 7.61 -0.79
C PHE A 181 -0.27 6.43 -1.37
N SER A 182 0.43 5.40 -1.80
CA SER A 182 -0.17 4.18 -2.35
C SER A 182 0.39 2.87 -1.77
N ASP A 183 1.55 2.89 -1.09
CA ASP A 183 2.01 1.83 -0.18
C ASP A 183 3.30 2.24 0.56
N ALA A 184 3.74 1.47 1.56
CA ALA A 184 5.02 1.66 2.24
C ALA A 184 5.63 0.37 2.82
N ALA A 185 6.96 0.30 2.86
CA ALA A 185 7.75 -0.79 3.41
C ALA A 185 8.88 -0.30 4.33
N LEU A 186 9.15 -1.03 5.41
CA LEU A 186 10.28 -0.79 6.31
C LEU A 186 11.54 -1.52 5.81
N VAL A 187 12.67 -0.83 5.74
CA VAL A 187 13.99 -1.40 5.43
C VAL A 187 15.02 -0.85 6.41
N GLY A 188 15.38 -1.65 7.41
CA GLY A 188 16.28 -1.21 8.48
C GLY A 188 15.64 -0.08 9.29
N GLU A 189 16.29 1.08 9.33
CA GLU A 189 15.81 2.27 10.04
C GLU A 189 15.07 3.26 9.12
N ASP A 190 14.90 2.91 7.85
CA ASP A 190 14.26 3.74 6.85
C ASP A 190 12.94 3.14 6.40
N ILE A 191 11.97 3.99 6.12
CA ILE A 191 10.72 3.66 5.45
C ILE A 191 10.84 4.11 4.00
N TYR A 192 10.55 3.20 3.09
CA TYR A 192 10.38 3.48 1.67
C TYR A 192 8.89 3.46 1.36
N PHE A 193 8.37 4.53 0.79
CA PHE A 193 6.97 4.61 0.39
C PHE A 193 6.85 4.91 -1.08
N ILE A 194 5.69 4.60 -1.64
CA ILE A 194 5.32 5.03 -2.98
C ILE A 194 4.14 5.99 -2.91
N ALA A 195 4.08 6.88 -3.90
CA ALA A 195 2.96 7.78 -4.07
C ALA A 195 2.63 7.95 -5.55
N THR A 196 1.36 7.78 -5.90
CA THR A 196 0.88 7.79 -7.28
C THR A 196 0.15 9.07 -7.61
N ALA A 197 0.38 9.61 -8.80
CA ALA A 197 -0.38 10.71 -9.38
C ALA A 197 -1.48 10.16 -10.31
N GLU A 198 -2.72 10.25 -9.84
CA GLU A 198 -3.91 9.81 -10.56
C GLU A 198 -4.95 10.95 -10.54
N ASP A 199 -5.38 11.40 -11.72
CA ASP A 199 -6.41 12.45 -11.81
C ASP A 199 -7.83 11.88 -11.73
N ALA A 200 -8.33 11.68 -10.51
CA ALA A 200 -9.70 11.21 -10.26
C ALA A 200 -10.82 12.15 -10.78
N LYS A 201 -10.50 13.34 -11.31
CA LYS A 201 -11.49 14.31 -11.85
C LYS A 201 -11.55 14.34 -13.38
N SER A 202 -10.65 13.64 -14.06
CA SER A 202 -10.67 13.48 -15.51
C SER A 202 -11.94 12.72 -15.94
N THR A 203 -12.71 13.28 -16.87
CA THR A 203 -13.91 12.63 -17.45
C THR A 203 -13.58 11.57 -18.51
N TYR A 204 -12.32 11.27 -18.73
CA TYR A 204 -11.84 10.22 -19.62
C TYR A 204 -11.32 9.07 -18.76
N LEU A 205 -11.93 7.88 -18.94
CA LEU A 205 -11.52 6.56 -18.43
C LEU A 205 -10.59 6.59 -17.20
N ASP A 206 -11.19 6.54 -16.00
CA ASP A 206 -10.54 6.31 -14.70
C ASP A 206 -9.22 7.07 -14.40
N GLY A 207 -9.14 8.32 -14.85
CA GLY A 207 -8.08 9.23 -14.45
C GLY A 207 -6.77 9.05 -15.22
N GLU A 208 -6.14 10.16 -15.60
CA GLU A 208 -4.82 10.08 -16.22
C GLU A 208 -3.78 9.65 -15.17
N ILE A 209 -3.16 8.49 -15.36
CA ILE A 209 -2.02 8.04 -14.56
C ILE A 209 -0.78 8.81 -15.02
N ALA A 210 -0.34 9.76 -14.20
CA ALA A 210 0.80 10.61 -14.54
C ALA A 210 2.15 9.94 -14.25
N GLY A 211 2.17 9.02 -13.28
CA GLY A 211 3.32 8.26 -12.81
C GLY A 211 3.35 8.11 -11.29
N SER A 212 4.44 7.53 -10.78
CA SER A 212 4.63 7.25 -9.36
C SER A 212 5.96 7.80 -8.84
N LEU A 213 6.02 8.05 -7.53
CA LEU A 213 7.19 8.49 -6.78
C LEU A 213 7.66 7.37 -5.85
N LEU A 214 8.97 7.30 -5.62
CA LEU A 214 9.59 6.61 -4.50
C LEU A 214 10.00 7.67 -3.47
N GLY A 215 9.49 7.54 -2.27
CA GLY A 215 9.89 8.32 -1.11
C GLY A 215 10.74 7.52 -0.14
N LYS A 216 11.61 8.21 0.58
CA LYS A 216 12.42 7.66 1.67
C LYS A 216 12.34 8.59 2.88
N ILE A 217 12.00 8.05 4.05
CA ILE A 217 11.95 8.79 5.32
C ILE A 217 12.48 7.93 6.46
N SER A 218 13.15 8.55 7.44
CA SER A 218 13.57 7.84 8.65
C SER A 218 12.36 7.33 9.45
N ALA A 219 12.46 6.12 10.00
CA ALA A 219 11.39 5.46 10.77
C ALA A 219 11.05 6.16 12.11
N ASP A 220 11.92 7.07 12.58
CA ASP A 220 11.62 7.94 13.73
C ASP A 220 10.73 9.15 13.35
N LEU A 221 10.57 9.40 12.04
CA LEU A 221 9.83 10.51 11.44
C LEU A 221 10.36 11.89 11.88
N SER A 222 11.67 11.98 12.15
CA SER A 222 12.32 13.22 12.63
C SER A 222 12.67 14.20 11.51
N SER A 223 12.73 13.73 10.26
CA SER A 223 13.03 14.53 9.07
C SER A 223 11.94 14.40 8.00
N GLY A 224 11.86 15.37 7.10
CA GLY A 224 11.04 15.25 5.89
C GLY A 224 11.58 14.16 4.95
N PRO A 225 10.73 13.66 4.02
CA PRO A 225 11.14 12.62 3.09
C PRO A 225 12.03 13.16 1.96
N GLU A 226 12.92 12.30 1.47
CA GLU A 226 13.50 12.44 0.14
C GLU A 226 12.57 11.78 -0.88
N VAL A 227 12.39 12.38 -2.06
CA VAL A 227 11.42 11.89 -3.04
C VAL A 227 12.01 11.89 -4.44
N PHE A 228 11.77 10.81 -5.18
CA PHE A 228 12.34 10.53 -6.48
C PHE A 228 11.24 10.02 -7.41
N GLN A 229 11.19 10.51 -8.66
CA GLN A 229 10.23 10.00 -9.62
C GLN A 229 10.65 8.63 -10.15
N ILE A 230 9.77 7.64 -10.06
CA ILE A 230 9.99 6.31 -10.65
C ILE A 230 9.87 6.43 -12.18
N PRO A 231 10.76 5.79 -12.97
CA PRO A 231 10.67 5.83 -14.43
C PRO A 231 9.31 5.31 -14.96
N GLY A 232 8.76 5.98 -15.97
CA GLY A 232 7.49 5.58 -16.61
C GLY A 232 6.26 6.27 -16.04
N ASN A 233 5.08 5.87 -16.54
CA ASN A 233 3.77 6.37 -16.09
C ASN A 233 2.94 5.20 -15.53
N HIS A 234 3.49 4.53 -14.52
CA HIS A 234 2.85 3.38 -13.87
C HIS A 234 2.06 3.84 -12.64
N LYS A 235 0.92 3.19 -12.37
CA LYS A 235 0.17 3.30 -11.12
C LYS A 235 0.63 2.18 -10.20
N PHE A 236 1.61 2.48 -9.35
CA PHE A 236 2.08 1.51 -8.36
C PHE A 236 1.24 1.62 -7.10
N GLU A 237 0.68 0.50 -6.67
CA GLU A 237 -0.21 0.37 -5.52
C GLU A 237 0.33 -0.68 -4.52
N GLY A 238 1.61 -1.06 -4.66
CA GLY A 238 2.29 -1.86 -3.67
C GLY A 238 3.80 -1.78 -3.78
N ILE A 239 4.51 -1.81 -2.65
CA ILE A 239 5.96 -1.85 -2.55
C ILE A 239 6.41 -2.85 -1.48
N THR A 240 7.37 -3.70 -1.84
CA THR A 240 8.02 -4.58 -0.86
C THR A 240 9.51 -4.67 -1.08
N PHE A 241 10.26 -4.83 0.00
CA PHE A 241 11.71 -5.02 -0.07
C PHE A 241 12.03 -6.46 -0.45
N LYS A 242 12.81 -6.65 -1.51
CA LYS A 242 13.26 -7.97 -1.96
C LYS A 242 14.60 -8.34 -1.33
N GLU A 243 15.62 -7.53 -1.59
CA GLU A 243 16.97 -7.82 -1.14
C GLU A 243 17.89 -6.60 -1.18
N LYS A 244 18.97 -6.68 -0.41
CA LYS A 244 20.11 -5.76 -0.49
C LYS A 244 21.23 -6.43 -1.29
N THR A 245 21.78 -5.69 -2.24
CA THR A 245 22.93 -6.09 -3.04
C THR A 245 24.12 -5.19 -2.74
N ASP A 246 25.30 -5.53 -3.28
CA ASP A 246 26.48 -4.67 -3.22
C ASP A 246 26.27 -3.29 -3.87
N LYS A 247 25.27 -3.17 -4.76
CA LYS A 247 25.00 -1.96 -5.54
C LYS A 247 23.89 -1.09 -4.95
N GLY A 248 23.06 -1.63 -4.06
CA GLY A 248 21.87 -0.94 -3.58
C GLY A 248 20.76 -1.87 -3.11
N LEU A 249 19.54 -1.36 -3.09
CA LEU A 249 18.35 -2.08 -2.66
C LEU A 249 17.52 -2.47 -3.88
N ILE A 250 16.85 -3.61 -3.81
CA ILE A 250 15.87 -4.05 -4.80
C ILE A 250 14.50 -4.12 -4.13
N PHE A 251 13.53 -3.44 -4.71
CA PHE A 251 12.13 -3.51 -4.34
C PHE A 251 11.33 -4.22 -5.42
N LEU A 252 10.22 -4.85 -5.03
CA LEU A 252 9.19 -5.30 -5.95
C LEU A 252 7.98 -4.38 -5.83
N LEU A 253 7.42 -3.98 -6.96
CA LEU A 253 6.25 -3.11 -7.06
C LEU A 253 5.14 -3.83 -7.80
N CYS A 254 3.91 -3.76 -7.30
CA CYS A 254 2.73 -4.20 -8.07
C CYS A 254 2.04 -3.01 -8.73
N GLU A 255 1.73 -3.17 -10.02
CA GLU A 255 0.99 -2.18 -10.80
C GLU A 255 -0.49 -2.52 -10.80
N ASP A 256 -1.34 -1.52 -10.56
CA ASP A 256 -2.75 -1.58 -10.88
C ASP A 256 -2.97 -0.90 -12.23
N THR A 257 -3.37 -1.68 -13.24
CA THR A 257 -3.56 -1.18 -14.60
C THR A 257 -4.98 -0.64 -14.84
N ASP A 258 -5.87 -0.70 -13.84
CA ASP A 258 -7.29 -0.35 -13.96
C ASP A 258 -8.00 -1.10 -15.12
N THR A 259 -7.46 -2.25 -15.53
CA THR A 259 -8.01 -3.10 -16.59
C THR A 259 -8.78 -4.27 -16.00
N GLU A 260 -9.83 -4.71 -16.69
CA GLU A 260 -10.56 -5.95 -16.35
C GLU A 260 -9.73 -7.22 -16.62
N ASP A 261 -8.58 -7.09 -17.29
CA ASP A 261 -7.67 -8.20 -17.53
C ASP A 261 -7.11 -8.72 -16.21
N ALA A 262 -7.36 -10.00 -15.92
CA ALA A 262 -6.86 -10.67 -14.73
C ALA A 262 -5.37 -11.02 -14.89
N GLU A 263 -4.53 -10.02 -15.05
CA GLU A 263 -3.08 -10.15 -15.11
C GLU A 263 -2.41 -9.04 -14.30
N LEU A 264 -1.68 -9.44 -13.26
CA LEU A 264 -0.85 -8.54 -12.47
C LEU A 264 0.57 -8.53 -13.01
N THR A 265 1.13 -7.34 -13.26
CA THR A 265 2.57 -7.20 -13.50
C THR A 265 3.28 -6.70 -12.24
N VAL A 266 4.31 -7.43 -11.83
CA VAL A 266 5.22 -7.03 -10.77
C VAL A 266 6.52 -6.55 -11.41
N TYR A 267 7.01 -5.40 -10.95
CA TYR A 267 8.25 -4.79 -11.42
C TYR A 267 9.33 -4.88 -10.35
N SER A 268 10.58 -4.96 -10.78
CA SER A 268 11.77 -4.80 -9.95
C SER A 268 12.27 -3.36 -10.05
N LEU A 269 12.35 -2.66 -8.92
CA LEU A 269 12.94 -1.33 -8.81
C LEU A 269 14.30 -1.43 -8.10
N ASN A 270 15.37 -1.21 -8.85
CA ASN A 270 16.72 -1.14 -8.30
C ASN A 270 17.07 0.30 -7.91
N VAL A 271 17.38 0.48 -6.62
CA VAL A 271 17.66 1.76 -5.98
C VAL A 271 19.15 1.79 -5.61
N THR A 272 19.93 2.55 -6.38
CA THR A 272 21.39 2.65 -6.22
C THR A 272 21.81 4.07 -5.86
N ASN A 273 22.79 4.19 -4.96
CA ASN A 273 23.37 5.48 -4.55
C ASN A 273 24.43 5.97 -5.52
#